data_AF-A0AAX3M7H0-F1
#
_entry.id   AF-A0AAX3M7H0-F1
#
_cell.length_a   1.000
_cell.length_b   1.000
_cell.length_c   1.000
_cell.angle_alpha   90.00
_cell.angle_beta   90.00
_cell.angle_gamma   90.00
#
_symmetry.space_group_name_H-M   'P 1'
#
loop_
_entity.id
_entity.type
_entity.pdbx_description
1 polymer ?
#
loop_
_entity_poly.entity_id
_entity_poly.type
_entity_poly.pdbx_seq_one_letter_code
_entity_poly.pdbx_strand_id
1 'polypeptide(L)'
;MSLRPNESFYNNPIIHEDYSDPDAIAVGDDFYMVASSFAHVPGLPLLHSTDLVHWKLLHYILPELQFLEGSSDYDLPRHGEGVWAPSLRYHNGRFWVFFSTPDEGIFMCSAKEPTGPWTAPHLLKKVKGWIDPCPFWDEDGQAYLVHAFAHSRTGIRSKLQAFRMSADGRELQGEGQIIYDGGLVHPVMEGPKWYKREGIYYIFAPAGGVSHGWQVVLRSEHIFGPYEDRIVLQQGNSHINGPHQGSWVETTAGESWFLHFQDKYAYGRITHLQPMEWSDGWPIIGQYQQGDTAGEPVETWRMPVVPPSTASEDSLSSRYSLYDEQIQLISRATMAFGLQWQWQANIQADWYATDYEHQEIRLYACSFPSQLANMTDQVLLYEAPQLLLQKLPSTDFTATTCLHVYPQSVTERFGMMLFGRTYTYLAIEKNAEQQYRLSLIRGYTHQDEDGQELEHPVEQEVWHTILDDLEAISSQPYMPNPIYMRVSVWLENESAHHLSPISDAREDQIPVSILHAAQSQFSYSLDGTNFVDIPYVASVHPGHWVGAKVGIFAVDLNKVSEIVQSTDQDQGTIGYAEYSLFVIEQQS
;
A
#
# COMPACT_ATOMS: atom_id res chain seq x y z
N MET A 1 -21.92 -24.89 24.88
CA MET A 1 -21.37 -25.12 23.53
C MET A 1 -20.65 -26.45 23.54
N SER A 2 -21.14 -27.43 22.78
CA SER A 2 -20.34 -28.62 22.44
C SER A 2 -19.41 -28.19 21.32
N LEU A 3 -18.11 -28.08 21.61
CA LEU A 3 -17.09 -27.87 20.58
C LEU A 3 -17.27 -28.95 19.51
N ARG A 4 -17.47 -28.56 18.26
CA ARG A 4 -17.39 -29.52 17.15
C ARG A 4 -15.93 -29.96 17.05
N PRO A 5 -15.61 -31.25 16.93
CA PRO A 5 -14.24 -31.68 16.72
C PRO A 5 -13.78 -31.13 15.35
N ASN A 6 -12.64 -30.42 15.33
CA ASN A 6 -11.96 -29.81 14.17
C ASN A 6 -12.52 -28.45 13.68
N GLU A 7 -12.59 -27.43 14.54
CA GLU A 7 -12.69 -26.03 14.07
C GLU A 7 -11.28 -25.46 13.87
N SER A 8 -10.97 -25.02 12.65
CA SER A 8 -9.77 -24.25 12.30
C SER A 8 -9.99 -22.77 12.58
N PHE A 9 -8.92 -22.05 12.93
CA PHE A 9 -8.94 -20.63 13.30
C PHE A 9 -7.94 -19.83 12.46
N TYR A 10 -8.24 -18.55 12.24
CA TYR A 10 -7.32 -17.57 11.67
C TYR A 10 -6.95 -16.51 12.72
N ASN A 11 -5.82 -15.83 12.51
CA ASN A 11 -5.41 -14.67 13.28
C ASN A 11 -5.45 -13.42 12.41
N ASN A 12 -5.86 -12.32 13.02
CA ASN A 12 -5.72 -10.99 12.46
C ASN A 12 -4.32 -10.39 12.78
N PRO A 13 -3.78 -9.52 11.91
CA PRO A 13 -4.29 -9.21 10.58
C PRO A 13 -4.19 -10.41 9.63
N ILE A 14 -5.17 -10.54 8.73
CA ILE A 14 -5.12 -11.55 7.66
C ILE A 14 -4.15 -11.17 6.55
N ILE A 15 -3.84 -9.86 6.41
CA ILE A 15 -2.78 -9.37 5.52
C ILE A 15 -2.00 -8.28 6.25
N HIS A 16 -0.73 -8.52 6.48
CA HIS A 16 0.18 -7.61 7.17
C HIS A 16 1.02 -6.78 6.20
N GLU A 17 0.37 -6.30 5.14
CA GLU A 17 0.93 -5.37 4.15
C GLU A 17 -0.06 -4.23 3.95
N ASP A 18 0.45 -3.08 3.50
CA ASP A 18 -0.32 -1.87 3.22
C ASP A 18 -1.22 -1.98 1.96
N TYR A 19 -2.16 -2.92 1.95
CA TYR A 19 -3.29 -2.99 1.02
C TYR A 19 -4.44 -2.16 1.56
N SER A 20 -4.17 -0.88 1.62
CA SER A 20 -5.07 0.07 2.22
C SER A 20 -6.41 0.23 1.48
N ASP A 21 -7.43 0.70 2.19
CA ASP A 21 -8.76 0.95 1.65
C ASP A 21 -9.43 -0.29 1.00
N PRO A 22 -9.40 -1.47 1.66
CA PRO A 22 -9.81 -2.73 1.03
C PRO A 22 -11.32 -2.73 0.72
N ASP A 23 -11.66 -3.00 -0.54
CA ASP A 23 -13.03 -3.28 -0.96
C ASP A 23 -13.09 -4.62 -1.69
N ALA A 24 -13.83 -5.57 -1.11
CA ALA A 24 -13.94 -6.93 -1.59
C ALA A 24 -15.37 -7.30 -1.98
N ILE A 25 -15.47 -8.25 -2.90
CA ILE A 25 -16.72 -8.85 -3.34
C ILE A 25 -16.59 -10.37 -3.46
N ALA A 26 -17.71 -11.05 -3.35
CA ALA A 26 -17.84 -12.46 -3.71
C ALA A 26 -18.37 -12.59 -5.15
N VAL A 27 -17.77 -13.49 -5.95
CA VAL A 27 -18.25 -13.88 -7.27
C VAL A 27 -18.28 -15.40 -7.34
N GLY A 28 -19.43 -16.00 -7.02
CA GLY A 28 -19.51 -17.44 -6.77
C GLY A 28 -18.79 -17.79 -5.48
N ASP A 29 -17.84 -18.72 -5.53
CA ASP A 29 -17.03 -19.16 -4.39
C ASP A 29 -15.67 -18.45 -4.31
N ASP A 30 -15.41 -17.50 -5.21
CA ASP A 30 -14.19 -16.71 -5.25
C ASP A 30 -14.40 -15.32 -4.65
N PHE A 31 -13.40 -14.83 -3.92
CA PHE A 31 -13.37 -13.50 -3.34
C PHE A 31 -12.29 -12.66 -4.02
N TYR A 32 -12.62 -11.43 -4.36
CA TYR A 32 -11.73 -10.48 -5.01
C TYR A 32 -11.69 -9.19 -4.22
N MET A 33 -10.51 -8.61 -4.04
CA MET A 33 -10.32 -7.38 -3.27
C MET A 33 -9.46 -6.39 -4.04
N VAL A 34 -9.87 -5.13 -4.08
CA VAL A 34 -9.04 -4.02 -4.53
C VAL A 34 -8.58 -3.17 -3.35
N ALA A 35 -7.46 -2.49 -3.53
CA ALA A 35 -6.90 -1.57 -2.55
C ALA A 35 -6.33 -0.32 -3.24
N SER A 36 -6.16 0.76 -2.48
CA SER A 36 -5.48 1.97 -2.96
C SER A 36 -4.02 1.65 -3.32
N SER A 37 -3.51 2.29 -4.38
CA SER A 37 -2.10 2.22 -4.75
C SER A 37 -1.40 3.57 -4.70
N PHE A 38 -2.15 4.67 -4.55
CA PHE A 38 -1.64 6.03 -4.67
C PHE A 38 -0.88 6.21 -5.99
N ALA A 39 0.28 6.86 -5.97
CA ALA A 39 1.13 7.10 -7.13
C ALA A 39 2.06 5.93 -7.48
N HIS A 40 1.94 4.77 -6.81
CA HIS A 40 2.80 3.63 -7.09
C HIS A 40 2.37 2.86 -8.34
N VAL A 41 3.36 2.40 -9.11
CA VAL A 41 3.14 1.77 -10.43
C VAL A 41 3.77 0.37 -10.48
N PRO A 42 3.07 -0.68 -10.95
CA PRO A 42 1.69 -0.67 -11.41
C PRO A 42 0.70 -0.36 -10.28
N GLY A 43 -0.45 0.20 -10.65
CA GLY A 43 -1.46 0.76 -9.75
C GLY A 43 -2.75 -0.05 -9.68
N LEU A 44 -3.53 0.20 -8.64
CA LEU A 44 -4.82 -0.42 -8.35
C LEU A 44 -4.71 -1.97 -8.27
N PRO A 45 -4.07 -2.51 -7.21
CA PRO A 45 -3.90 -3.96 -7.02
C PRO A 45 -5.25 -4.67 -6.89
N LEU A 46 -5.30 -5.89 -7.41
CA LEU A 46 -6.41 -6.84 -7.30
C LEU A 46 -5.89 -8.12 -6.66
N LEU A 47 -6.47 -8.50 -5.53
CA LEU A 47 -6.16 -9.71 -4.78
C LEU A 47 -7.27 -10.75 -4.93
N HIS A 48 -6.93 -12.02 -4.75
CA HIS A 48 -7.85 -13.15 -4.81
C HIS A 48 -7.73 -14.05 -3.59
N SER A 49 -8.87 -14.57 -3.13
CA SER A 49 -8.98 -15.58 -2.07
C SER A 49 -10.13 -16.54 -2.37
N THR A 50 -10.09 -17.73 -1.77
CA THR A 50 -11.21 -18.69 -1.75
C THR A 50 -11.78 -18.92 -0.35
N ASP A 51 -11.20 -18.29 0.68
CA ASP A 51 -11.57 -18.50 2.08
C ASP A 51 -11.60 -17.22 2.92
N LEU A 52 -11.43 -16.04 2.29
CA LEU A 52 -11.33 -14.70 2.90
C LEU A 52 -10.13 -14.46 3.82
N VAL A 53 -9.32 -15.48 4.09
CA VAL A 53 -8.20 -15.41 5.04
C VAL A 53 -6.88 -15.40 4.30
N HIS A 54 -6.69 -16.33 3.37
CA HIS A 54 -5.47 -16.43 2.57
C HIS A 54 -5.68 -15.70 1.24
N TRP A 55 -4.82 -14.72 0.97
CA TRP A 55 -4.90 -13.86 -0.20
C TRP A 55 -3.63 -13.97 -1.03
N LYS A 56 -3.77 -13.74 -2.34
CA LYS A 56 -2.65 -13.60 -3.29
C LYS A 56 -2.84 -12.35 -4.12
N LEU A 57 -1.75 -11.69 -4.53
CA LEU A 57 -1.81 -10.58 -5.46
C LEU A 57 -2.05 -11.15 -6.87
N LEU A 58 -3.27 -10.99 -7.38
CA LEU A 58 -3.68 -11.58 -8.64
C LEU A 58 -3.24 -10.75 -9.85
N HIS A 59 -3.40 -9.42 -9.77
CA HIS A 59 -3.20 -8.52 -10.89
C HIS A 59 -3.08 -7.06 -10.44
N TYR A 60 -2.66 -6.18 -11.36
CA TYR A 60 -2.85 -4.72 -11.23
C TYR A 60 -3.72 -4.23 -12.37
N ILE A 61 -4.76 -3.48 -12.04
CA ILE A 61 -5.72 -2.99 -13.04
C ILE A 61 -5.09 -1.90 -13.91
N LEU A 62 -4.16 -1.10 -13.35
CA LEU A 62 -3.47 -0.03 -14.05
C LEU A 62 -1.99 -0.38 -14.25
N PRO A 63 -1.55 -0.72 -15.47
CA PRO A 63 -0.12 -0.92 -15.74
C PRO A 63 0.69 0.38 -15.62
N GLU A 64 0.04 1.52 -15.87
CA GLU A 64 0.58 2.88 -15.76
C GLU A 64 -0.51 3.84 -15.23
N LEU A 65 -0.09 4.95 -14.63
CA LEU A 65 -0.98 6.00 -14.14
C LEU A 65 -1.10 7.10 -15.19
N GLN A 66 -2.07 6.93 -16.10
CA GLN A 66 -2.42 7.90 -17.13
C GLN A 66 -3.91 8.25 -17.05
N PHE A 67 -4.21 9.33 -16.34
CA PHE A 67 -5.59 9.74 -16.07
C PHE A 67 -6.13 10.78 -17.05
N LEU A 68 -5.26 11.67 -17.53
CA LEU A 68 -5.60 12.72 -18.49
C LEU A 68 -4.79 12.51 -19.78
N GLU A 69 -5.46 12.67 -20.92
CA GLU A 69 -4.83 12.51 -22.24
C GLU A 69 -3.65 13.47 -22.39
N GLY A 70 -2.47 12.91 -22.71
CA GLY A 70 -1.22 13.67 -22.88
C GLY A 70 -0.56 14.16 -21.59
N SER A 71 -1.06 13.77 -20.41
CA SER A 71 -0.39 14.06 -19.13
C SER A 71 0.80 13.12 -18.91
N SER A 72 1.86 13.68 -18.34
CA SER A 72 3.05 13.02 -17.79
C SER A 72 3.17 13.23 -16.28
N ASP A 73 2.05 13.55 -15.60
CA ASP A 73 2.07 14.00 -14.21
C ASP A 73 2.64 12.94 -13.25
N TYR A 74 2.49 11.66 -13.60
CA TYR A 74 2.96 10.51 -12.83
C TYR A 74 4.25 9.89 -13.39
N ASP A 75 4.93 10.56 -14.33
CA ASP A 75 6.30 10.19 -14.75
C ASP A 75 7.34 10.66 -13.71
N LEU A 76 6.90 11.47 -12.73
CA LEU A 76 7.62 11.84 -11.52
C LEU A 76 6.88 11.35 -10.27
N PRO A 77 7.57 11.20 -9.12
CA PRO A 77 6.92 10.86 -7.87
C PRO A 77 5.83 11.87 -7.49
N ARG A 78 4.67 11.35 -7.07
CA ARG A 78 3.51 12.12 -6.62
C ARG A 78 3.02 11.61 -5.26
N HIS A 79 3.85 11.78 -4.24
CA HIS A 79 3.64 11.22 -2.90
C HIS A 79 2.28 11.58 -2.30
N GLY A 80 1.43 10.57 -2.09
CA GLY A 80 0.08 10.74 -1.53
C GLY A 80 -1.02 11.09 -2.55
N GLU A 81 -0.70 11.19 -3.83
CA GLU A 81 -1.66 11.41 -4.91
C GLU A 81 -1.95 10.10 -5.66
N GLY A 82 -2.48 10.16 -6.89
CA GLY A 82 -2.81 8.97 -7.68
C GLY A 82 -4.10 8.28 -7.22
N VAL A 83 -4.09 6.94 -7.21
CA VAL A 83 -5.30 6.12 -6.96
C VAL A 83 -5.63 6.07 -5.47
N TRP A 84 -6.67 6.78 -5.07
CA TRP A 84 -7.29 6.68 -3.74
C TRP A 84 -8.40 5.63 -3.72
N ALA A 85 -9.00 5.44 -2.54
CA ALA A 85 -10.03 4.46 -2.18
C ALA A 85 -10.89 3.94 -3.36
N PRO A 86 -10.63 2.71 -3.82
CA PRO A 86 -11.42 2.11 -4.88
C PRO A 86 -12.68 1.40 -4.34
N SER A 87 -13.66 1.19 -5.22
CA SER A 87 -14.77 0.28 -5.02
C SER A 87 -14.87 -0.73 -6.17
N LEU A 88 -14.98 -2.01 -5.85
CA LEU A 88 -15.13 -3.11 -6.79
C LEU A 88 -16.54 -3.66 -6.76
N ARG A 89 -17.17 -3.86 -7.92
CA ARG A 89 -18.48 -4.51 -8.03
C ARG A 89 -18.49 -5.50 -9.19
N TYR A 90 -19.24 -6.59 -9.03
CA TYR A 90 -19.53 -7.51 -10.13
C TYR A 90 -20.99 -7.34 -10.54
N HIS A 91 -21.21 -6.87 -11.76
CA HIS A 91 -22.55 -6.60 -12.27
C HIS A 91 -22.63 -6.96 -13.75
N ASN A 92 -23.69 -7.69 -14.11
CA ASN A 92 -23.98 -8.09 -15.49
C ASN A 92 -22.80 -8.81 -16.19
N GLY A 93 -22.19 -9.78 -15.50
CA GLY A 93 -21.11 -10.59 -16.04
C GLY A 93 -19.77 -9.86 -16.19
N ARG A 94 -19.57 -8.77 -15.44
CA ARG A 94 -18.37 -7.92 -15.53
C ARG A 94 -17.94 -7.44 -14.16
N PHE A 95 -16.63 -7.30 -13.99
CA PHE A 95 -16.02 -6.56 -12.91
C PHE A 95 -15.97 -5.06 -13.26
N TRP A 96 -16.28 -4.23 -12.28
CA TRP A 96 -16.29 -2.78 -12.36
C TRP A 96 -15.49 -2.25 -11.18
N VAL A 97 -14.49 -1.42 -11.44
CA VAL A 97 -13.77 -0.71 -10.40
C VAL A 97 -13.96 0.78 -10.60
N PHE A 98 -14.33 1.48 -9.54
CA PHE A 98 -14.43 2.94 -9.49
C PHE A 98 -13.41 3.42 -8.49
N PHE A 99 -12.69 4.48 -8.82
CA PHE A 99 -11.70 5.07 -7.93
C PHE A 99 -11.63 6.57 -8.19
N SER A 100 -10.99 7.29 -7.28
CA SER A 100 -10.75 8.72 -7.43
C SER A 100 -9.25 9.01 -7.38
N THR A 101 -8.87 10.11 -7.99
CA THR A 101 -7.64 10.81 -7.66
C THR A 101 -7.98 12.09 -6.89
N PRO A 102 -7.08 12.65 -6.06
CA PRO A 102 -7.40 13.81 -5.26
C PRO A 102 -7.68 15.08 -6.09
N ASP A 103 -7.10 15.19 -7.29
CA ASP A 103 -7.05 16.44 -8.04
C ASP A 103 -7.72 16.35 -9.42
N GLU A 104 -7.67 15.21 -10.11
CA GLU A 104 -8.17 15.02 -11.48
C GLU A 104 -9.65 14.64 -11.53
N GLY A 105 -10.11 13.70 -10.70
CA GLY A 105 -11.51 13.31 -10.66
C GLY A 105 -11.83 11.88 -10.26
N ILE A 106 -13.06 11.47 -10.60
CA ILE A 106 -13.55 10.10 -10.44
C ILE A 106 -13.39 9.36 -11.77
N PHE A 107 -12.87 8.14 -11.68
CA PHE A 107 -12.59 7.26 -12.80
C PHE A 107 -13.27 5.91 -12.62
N MET A 108 -13.43 5.19 -13.73
CA MET A 108 -13.86 3.80 -13.71
C MET A 108 -13.15 2.95 -14.76
N CYS A 109 -12.95 1.68 -14.44
CA CYS A 109 -12.48 0.64 -15.36
C CYS A 109 -13.42 -0.57 -15.28
N SER A 110 -13.47 -1.40 -16.33
CA SER A 110 -14.22 -2.65 -16.30
C SER A 110 -13.56 -3.77 -17.10
N ALA A 111 -13.82 -5.01 -16.70
CA ALA A 111 -13.34 -6.21 -17.37
C ALA A 111 -14.39 -7.34 -17.30
N LYS A 112 -14.26 -8.36 -18.17
CA LYS A 112 -15.07 -9.59 -18.04
C LYS A 112 -14.46 -10.55 -17.03
N GLU A 113 -13.15 -10.70 -17.10
CA GLU A 113 -12.35 -11.53 -16.20
C GLU A 113 -11.59 -10.63 -15.22
N PRO A 114 -11.29 -11.10 -14.01
CA PRO A 114 -10.57 -10.31 -13.00
C PRO A 114 -9.14 -9.94 -13.45
N THR A 115 -8.50 -10.79 -14.26
CA THR A 115 -7.18 -10.54 -14.84
C THR A 115 -7.21 -9.74 -16.15
N GLY A 116 -8.38 -9.21 -16.52
CA GLY A 116 -8.54 -8.35 -17.69
C GLY A 116 -8.84 -9.10 -19.01
N PRO A 117 -8.65 -8.43 -20.17
CA PRO A 117 -8.17 -7.06 -20.29
C PRO A 117 -9.14 -6.06 -19.68
N TRP A 118 -8.62 -5.15 -18.86
CA TRP A 118 -9.36 -4.02 -18.30
C TRP A 118 -9.46 -2.89 -19.33
N THR A 119 -10.57 -2.17 -19.34
CA THR A 119 -10.68 -0.91 -20.10
C THR A 119 -9.73 0.14 -19.52
N ALA A 120 -9.21 1.03 -20.37
CA ALA A 120 -8.51 2.23 -19.90
C ALA A 120 -9.40 3.06 -18.93
N PRO A 121 -8.81 3.81 -17.98
CA PRO A 121 -9.54 4.67 -17.06
C PRO A 121 -10.47 5.63 -17.80
N HIS A 122 -11.77 5.50 -17.56
CA HIS A 122 -12.76 6.45 -18.06
C HIS A 122 -12.99 7.54 -17.01
N LEU A 123 -12.66 8.79 -17.34
CA LEU A 123 -12.95 9.94 -16.49
C LEU A 123 -14.47 10.18 -16.42
N LEU A 124 -15.09 9.69 -15.35
CA LEU A 124 -16.52 9.82 -15.09
C LEU A 124 -16.90 11.26 -14.74
N LYS A 125 -16.08 11.91 -13.93
CA LYS A 125 -16.29 13.31 -13.51
C LYS A 125 -14.95 13.98 -13.24
N LYS A 126 -14.65 15.03 -14.01
CA LYS A 126 -13.53 15.94 -13.72
C LYS A 126 -13.87 16.87 -12.57
N VAL A 127 -13.28 16.65 -11.41
CA VAL A 127 -13.57 17.42 -10.19
C VAL A 127 -12.46 17.19 -9.16
N LYS A 128 -12.13 18.21 -8.40
CA LYS A 128 -11.11 18.13 -7.36
C LYS A 128 -11.72 17.74 -6.02
N GLY A 129 -11.13 16.76 -5.34
CA GLY A 129 -11.45 16.38 -3.97
C GLY A 129 -12.78 15.64 -3.75
N TRP A 130 -13.41 15.11 -4.80
CA TRP A 130 -14.44 14.09 -4.64
C TRP A 130 -13.75 12.73 -4.55
N ILE A 131 -14.02 12.00 -3.48
CA ILE A 131 -13.27 10.80 -3.12
C ILE A 131 -14.19 9.63 -2.81
N ASP A 132 -13.60 8.45 -2.78
CA ASP A 132 -14.23 7.20 -2.32
C ASP A 132 -15.53 6.85 -3.08
N PRO A 133 -15.50 6.86 -4.42
CA PRO A 133 -16.69 6.57 -5.22
C PRO A 133 -17.10 5.10 -5.07
N CYS A 134 -18.38 4.85 -4.80
CA CYS A 134 -18.97 3.52 -4.82
C CYS A 134 -20.17 3.46 -5.77
N PRO A 135 -20.10 2.65 -6.84
CA PRO A 135 -21.22 2.43 -7.74
C PRO A 135 -22.22 1.45 -7.12
N PHE A 136 -23.48 1.60 -7.50
CA PHE A 136 -24.56 0.71 -7.08
C PHE A 136 -25.55 0.53 -8.24
N TRP A 137 -25.75 -0.70 -8.68
CA TRP A 137 -26.77 -1.05 -9.66
C TRP A 137 -27.93 -1.71 -8.93
N ASP A 138 -29.12 -1.11 -9.03
CA ASP A 138 -30.30 -1.60 -8.33
C ASP A 138 -31.14 -2.53 -9.19
N GLU A 139 -31.97 -3.32 -8.52
CA GLU A 139 -32.92 -4.25 -9.12
C GLU A 139 -34.05 -3.53 -9.88
N ASP A 140 -34.23 -2.22 -9.67
CA ASP A 140 -35.18 -1.38 -10.42
C ASP A 140 -34.68 -1.03 -11.84
N GLY A 141 -33.47 -1.45 -12.19
CA GLY A 141 -32.82 -1.20 -13.48
C GLY A 141 -32.11 0.15 -13.58
N GLN A 142 -32.03 0.92 -12.48
CA GLN A 142 -31.26 2.15 -12.38
C GLN A 142 -29.87 1.87 -11.80
N ALA A 143 -28.96 2.82 -12.04
CA ALA A 143 -27.63 2.82 -11.43
C ALA A 143 -27.41 4.13 -10.68
N TYR A 144 -26.56 4.07 -9.66
CA TYR A 144 -26.28 5.14 -8.73
C TYR A 144 -24.79 5.16 -8.39
N LEU A 145 -24.32 6.31 -7.90
CA LEU A 145 -22.98 6.48 -7.34
C LEU A 145 -23.11 7.24 -6.03
N VAL A 146 -22.45 6.79 -4.98
CA VAL A 146 -22.20 7.58 -3.76
C VAL A 146 -20.71 7.91 -3.66
N HIS A 147 -20.37 9.08 -3.13
CA HIS A 147 -18.99 9.46 -2.86
C HIS A 147 -18.91 10.37 -1.61
N ALA A 148 -17.68 10.55 -1.10
CA ALA A 148 -17.34 11.46 -0.02
C ALA A 148 -16.52 12.66 -0.52
N PHE A 149 -16.04 13.50 0.41
CA PHE A 149 -15.28 14.72 0.11
C PHE A 149 -13.95 14.76 0.88
N ALA A 150 -12.87 15.05 0.18
CA ALA A 150 -11.59 15.37 0.79
C ALA A 150 -11.62 16.80 1.32
N HIS A 151 -11.55 16.95 2.65
CA HIS A 151 -11.50 18.26 3.31
C HIS A 151 -10.32 19.10 2.80
N SER A 152 -9.16 18.48 2.63
CA SER A 152 -7.92 19.11 2.17
C SER A 152 -8.01 19.75 0.79
N ARG A 153 -9.01 19.38 -0.02
CA ARG A 153 -9.21 19.87 -1.39
C ARG A 153 -10.48 20.69 -1.58
N THR A 154 -11.56 20.33 -0.90
CA THR A 154 -12.88 20.95 -1.09
C THR A 154 -13.32 21.85 0.07
N GLY A 155 -12.70 21.72 1.25
CA GLY A 155 -13.20 22.31 2.49
C GLY A 155 -14.48 21.64 3.03
N ILE A 156 -14.96 20.56 2.40
CA ILE A 156 -16.12 19.76 2.83
C ILE A 156 -15.61 18.47 3.47
N ARG A 157 -16.22 18.06 4.58
CA ARG A 157 -15.93 16.81 5.27
C ARG A 157 -17.20 16.20 5.86
N SER A 158 -17.19 14.90 6.14
CA SER A 158 -18.27 14.17 6.81
C SER A 158 -19.61 14.13 6.06
N LYS A 159 -19.63 14.39 4.75
CA LYS A 159 -20.86 14.38 3.95
C LYS A 159 -20.77 13.34 2.86
N LEU A 160 -21.91 12.70 2.57
CA LEU A 160 -22.05 11.76 1.47
C LEU A 160 -23.00 12.35 0.43
N GLN A 161 -22.56 12.38 -0.83
CA GLN A 161 -23.37 12.81 -1.96
C GLN A 161 -23.65 11.63 -2.88
N ALA A 162 -24.89 11.52 -3.36
CA ALA A 162 -25.31 10.49 -4.28
C ALA A 162 -25.87 11.05 -5.59
N PHE A 163 -25.67 10.29 -6.67
CA PHE A 163 -26.10 10.60 -8.02
C PHE A 163 -26.86 9.42 -8.60
N ARG A 164 -27.79 9.70 -9.54
CA ARG A 164 -28.11 8.71 -10.56
C ARG A 164 -26.95 8.61 -11.55
N MET A 165 -26.72 7.42 -12.07
CA MET A 165 -25.65 7.09 -13.00
C MET A 165 -26.22 6.37 -14.21
N SER A 166 -25.59 6.51 -15.37
CA SER A 166 -25.91 5.67 -16.54
C SER A 166 -25.66 4.19 -16.22
N ALA A 167 -26.42 3.29 -16.84
CA ALA A 167 -26.33 1.85 -16.57
C ALA A 167 -24.95 1.26 -16.92
N ASP A 168 -24.22 1.88 -17.86
CA ASP A 168 -22.85 1.51 -18.22
C ASP A 168 -21.79 2.15 -17.30
N GLY A 169 -22.19 2.93 -16.30
CA GLY A 169 -21.31 3.52 -15.31
C GLY A 169 -20.47 4.70 -15.79
N ARG A 170 -20.77 5.28 -16.97
CA ARG A 170 -19.92 6.27 -17.64
C ARG A 170 -20.35 7.72 -17.51
N GLU A 171 -21.56 7.98 -17.01
CA GLU A 171 -22.09 9.33 -16.84
C GLU A 171 -22.87 9.50 -15.52
N LEU A 172 -22.65 10.62 -14.83
CA LEU A 172 -23.48 11.06 -13.70
C LEU A 172 -24.60 11.98 -14.18
N GLN A 173 -25.79 11.81 -13.63
CA GLN A 173 -26.98 12.57 -14.03
C GLN A 173 -27.31 13.66 -13.01
N GLY A 174 -27.46 14.89 -13.49
CA GLY A 174 -27.82 16.05 -12.67
C GLY A 174 -26.71 16.47 -11.69
N GLU A 175 -27.10 17.17 -10.63
CA GLU A 175 -26.18 17.76 -9.63
C GLU A 175 -25.95 16.87 -8.40
N GLY A 176 -26.63 15.73 -8.32
CA GLY A 176 -26.61 14.86 -7.14
C GLY A 176 -27.29 15.47 -5.92
N GLN A 177 -27.30 14.72 -4.81
CA GLN A 177 -27.93 15.11 -3.56
C GLN A 177 -27.05 14.71 -2.37
N ILE A 178 -26.85 15.61 -1.40
CA ILE A 178 -26.30 15.23 -0.10
C ILE A 178 -27.33 14.35 0.60
N ILE A 179 -27.01 13.07 0.79
CA ILE A 179 -27.91 12.07 1.38
C ILE A 179 -27.65 11.86 2.87
N TYR A 180 -26.49 12.29 3.35
CA TYR A 180 -26.13 12.24 4.77
C TYR A 180 -25.11 13.35 5.11
N ASP A 181 -25.27 13.97 6.28
CA ASP A 181 -24.35 14.95 6.84
C ASP A 181 -23.99 14.54 8.28
N GLY A 182 -22.85 13.85 8.41
CA GLY A 182 -22.34 13.35 9.67
C GLY A 182 -21.60 14.39 10.49
N GLY A 183 -21.51 15.66 10.06
CA GLY A 183 -20.59 16.64 10.66
C GLY A 183 -20.68 16.81 12.18
N LEU A 184 -21.85 16.60 12.78
CA LEU A 184 -22.07 16.73 14.24
C LEU A 184 -21.99 15.41 15.02
N VAL A 185 -22.14 14.27 14.36
CA VAL A 185 -22.29 12.96 15.02
C VAL A 185 -21.19 11.97 14.63
N HIS A 186 -20.70 12.06 13.40
CA HIS A 186 -19.71 11.21 12.77
C HIS A 186 -18.73 12.08 11.97
N PRO A 187 -17.85 12.83 12.65
CA PRO A 187 -16.87 13.67 11.99
C PRO A 187 -15.90 12.80 11.16
N VAL A 188 -15.38 13.35 10.06
CA VAL A 188 -14.46 12.62 9.15
C VAL A 188 -15.11 11.37 8.56
N MET A 189 -16.44 11.39 8.35
CA MET A 189 -17.11 10.31 7.61
C MET A 189 -16.70 10.32 6.14
N GLU A 190 -16.24 9.17 5.66
CA GLU A 190 -15.76 8.93 4.30
C GLU A 190 -15.94 7.45 3.92
N GLY A 191 -15.30 6.98 2.85
CA GLY A 191 -15.26 5.56 2.47
C GLY A 191 -16.60 4.86 2.22
N PRO A 192 -17.66 5.50 1.67
CA PRO A 192 -18.99 4.91 1.61
C PRO A 192 -19.02 3.68 0.69
N LYS A 193 -19.46 2.53 1.21
CA LYS A 193 -19.76 1.32 0.43
C LYS A 193 -21.25 1.01 0.47
N TRP A 194 -21.87 0.99 -0.70
CA TRP A 194 -23.31 0.82 -0.84
C TRP A 194 -23.69 -0.65 -1.07
N TYR A 195 -24.71 -1.11 -0.36
CA TYR A 195 -25.32 -2.44 -0.43
C TYR A 195 -26.85 -2.35 -0.37
N LYS A 196 -27.51 -3.46 -0.67
CA LYS A 196 -28.95 -3.65 -0.46
C LYS A 196 -29.21 -5.03 0.12
N ARG A 197 -30.05 -5.11 1.14
CA ARG A 197 -30.46 -6.36 1.80
C ARG A 197 -31.93 -6.26 2.19
N GLU A 198 -32.73 -7.26 1.81
CA GLU A 198 -34.15 -7.36 2.15
C GLU A 198 -34.96 -6.08 1.83
N GLY A 199 -34.65 -5.43 0.70
CA GLY A 199 -35.33 -4.20 0.25
C GLY A 199 -34.85 -2.91 0.93
N ILE A 200 -33.88 -3.00 1.85
CA ILE A 200 -33.28 -1.85 2.55
C ILE A 200 -31.92 -1.54 1.94
N TYR A 201 -31.63 -0.26 1.75
CA TYR A 201 -30.33 0.24 1.32
C TYR A 201 -29.44 0.46 2.54
N TYR A 202 -28.18 0.03 2.44
CA TYR A 202 -27.17 0.19 3.47
C TYR A 202 -25.94 0.90 2.91
N ILE A 203 -25.39 1.86 3.64
CA ILE A 203 -24.09 2.46 3.33
C ILE A 203 -23.17 2.24 4.54
N PHE A 204 -22.08 1.51 4.33
CA PHE A 204 -21.02 1.35 5.31
C PHE A 204 -20.04 2.50 5.09
N ALA A 205 -19.85 3.36 6.08
CA ALA A 205 -18.92 4.48 6.01
C ALA A 205 -18.20 4.64 7.36
N PRO A 206 -16.87 4.50 7.45
CA PRO A 206 -16.15 4.79 8.68
C PRO A 206 -16.24 6.28 9.03
N ALA A 207 -15.98 6.61 10.30
CA ALA A 207 -15.87 7.97 10.81
C ALA A 207 -14.86 8.04 11.96
N GLY A 208 -14.49 9.24 12.39
CA GLY A 208 -13.53 9.48 13.47
C GLY A 208 -12.05 9.46 13.02
N GLY A 209 -11.80 9.24 11.73
CA GLY A 209 -10.47 9.23 11.13
C GLY A 209 -9.75 7.88 11.26
N VAL A 210 -8.63 7.76 10.56
CA VAL A 210 -7.92 6.49 10.31
C VAL A 210 -7.42 5.82 11.60
N SER A 211 -6.86 6.57 12.54
CA SER A 211 -6.13 5.98 13.69
C SER A 211 -7.03 5.56 14.86
N HIS A 212 -8.15 6.26 15.10
CA HIS A 212 -9.02 6.07 16.27
C HIS A 212 -10.51 5.97 15.91
N GLY A 213 -10.82 5.84 14.62
CA GLY A 213 -12.18 5.83 14.12
C GLY A 213 -12.99 4.60 14.48
N TRP A 214 -14.20 4.58 13.94
CA TRP A 214 -15.17 3.51 14.09
C TRP A 214 -15.94 3.32 12.77
N GLN A 215 -16.58 2.15 12.63
CA GLN A 215 -17.43 1.86 11.49
C GLN A 215 -18.88 2.28 11.77
N VAL A 216 -19.42 3.14 10.91
CA VAL A 216 -20.85 3.47 10.88
C VAL A 216 -21.53 2.71 9.75
N VAL A 217 -22.77 2.29 9.99
CA VAL A 217 -23.69 1.86 8.94
C VAL A 217 -24.86 2.82 8.91
N LEU A 218 -25.21 3.27 7.71
CA LEU A 218 -26.40 4.03 7.41
C LEU A 218 -27.41 3.08 6.77
N ARG A 219 -28.71 3.21 7.09
CA ARG A 219 -29.75 2.47 6.35
C ARG A 219 -30.99 3.31 6.01
N SER A 220 -31.65 2.96 4.90
CA SER A 220 -32.89 3.59 4.46
C SER A 220 -33.73 2.68 3.57
N GLU A 221 -35.06 2.86 3.57
CA GLU A 221 -35.97 2.26 2.59
C GLU A 221 -35.92 2.96 1.22
N HIS A 222 -35.24 4.11 1.14
CA HIS A 222 -35.16 4.93 -0.06
C HIS A 222 -33.70 5.24 -0.42
N ILE A 223 -33.35 5.07 -1.71
CA ILE A 223 -31.99 5.25 -2.23
C ILE A 223 -31.38 6.63 -1.87
N PHE A 224 -32.19 7.70 -1.86
CA PHE A 224 -31.75 9.07 -1.50
C PHE A 224 -32.06 9.45 -0.04
N GLY A 225 -32.41 8.47 0.79
CA GLY A 225 -32.70 8.68 2.21
C GLY A 225 -34.13 9.18 2.50
N PRO A 226 -34.37 9.68 3.72
CA PRO A 226 -33.38 9.92 4.78
C PRO A 226 -32.76 8.61 5.30
N TYR A 227 -31.48 8.66 5.68
CA TYR A 227 -30.77 7.54 6.30
C TYR A 227 -30.74 7.70 7.82
N GLU A 228 -30.98 6.62 8.54
CA GLU A 228 -30.63 6.49 9.96
C GLU A 228 -29.26 5.84 10.11
N ASP A 229 -28.55 6.12 11.20
CA ASP A 229 -27.17 5.67 11.44
C ASP A 229 -27.02 4.79 12.69
N ARG A 230 -25.96 3.99 12.70
CA ARG A 230 -25.50 3.22 13.86
C ARG A 230 -24.00 2.96 13.78
N ILE A 231 -23.29 3.11 14.89
CA ILE A 231 -21.92 2.59 15.04
C ILE A 231 -22.01 1.08 15.24
N VAL A 232 -21.30 0.30 14.42
CA VAL A 232 -21.42 -1.18 14.37
C VAL A 232 -20.11 -1.91 14.67
N LEU A 233 -18.97 -1.22 14.58
CA LEU A 233 -17.64 -1.69 14.98
C LEU A 233 -16.86 -0.51 15.57
N GLN A 234 -16.21 -0.72 16.70
CA GLN A 234 -15.34 0.28 17.33
C GLN A 234 -14.20 -0.42 18.06
N GLN A 235 -13.10 0.28 18.34
CA GLN A 235 -11.96 -0.32 19.05
C GLN A 235 -12.37 -0.93 20.40
N GLY A 236 -13.11 -0.17 21.22
CA GLY A 236 -13.51 -0.60 22.57
C GLY A 236 -12.30 -1.03 23.41
N ASN A 237 -12.32 -2.25 23.95
CA ASN A 237 -11.20 -2.84 24.70
C ASN A 237 -10.18 -3.58 23.84
N SER A 238 -10.37 -3.64 22.51
CA SER A 238 -9.43 -4.31 21.60
C SER A 238 -8.11 -3.55 21.50
N HIS A 239 -7.01 -4.29 21.32
CA HIS A 239 -5.70 -3.74 20.98
C HIS A 239 -5.62 -3.31 19.50
N ILE A 240 -6.60 -3.68 18.68
CA ILE A 240 -6.72 -3.27 17.27
C ILE A 240 -7.39 -1.90 17.23
N ASN A 241 -6.61 -0.86 16.96
CA ASN A 241 -7.09 0.51 16.92
C ASN A 241 -7.85 0.85 15.63
N GLY A 242 -8.76 1.83 15.74
CA GLY A 242 -9.33 2.56 14.61
C GLY A 242 -9.79 1.70 13.43
N PRO A 243 -10.74 0.75 13.59
CA PRO A 243 -11.29 0.02 12.46
C PRO A 243 -11.85 1.02 11.43
N HIS A 244 -11.31 0.99 10.23
CA HIS A 244 -11.61 1.98 9.20
C HIS A 244 -11.69 1.32 7.84
N GLN A 245 -12.57 1.86 6.99
CA GLN A 245 -12.80 1.55 5.58
C GLN A 245 -12.73 0.08 5.18
N GLY A 246 -13.86 -0.43 4.75
CA GLY A 246 -14.02 -1.86 4.60
C GLY A 246 -15.18 -2.29 3.74
N SER A 247 -15.34 -3.60 3.62
CA SER A 247 -16.36 -4.21 2.78
C SER A 247 -17.07 -5.35 3.50
N TRP A 248 -18.39 -5.40 3.31
CA TRP A 248 -19.20 -6.53 3.73
C TRP A 248 -19.24 -7.55 2.59
N VAL A 249 -18.91 -8.80 2.92
CA VAL A 249 -18.99 -9.94 2.02
C VAL A 249 -19.84 -11.04 2.65
N GLU A 250 -20.54 -11.80 1.82
CA GLU A 250 -21.31 -12.97 2.24
C GLU A 250 -20.74 -14.22 1.55
N THR A 251 -20.51 -15.29 2.32
CA THR A 251 -20.10 -16.58 1.76
C THR A 251 -21.30 -17.31 1.15
N THR A 252 -21.06 -18.30 0.30
CA THR A 252 -22.13 -19.15 -0.25
C THR A 252 -22.84 -20.02 0.81
N ALA A 253 -22.30 -20.11 2.02
CA ALA A 253 -22.96 -20.69 3.18
C ALA A 253 -23.91 -19.72 3.91
N GLY A 254 -23.98 -18.45 3.48
CA GLY A 254 -24.79 -17.40 4.08
C GLY A 254 -24.13 -16.73 5.30
N GLU A 255 -22.82 -16.89 5.49
CA GLU A 255 -22.10 -16.19 6.56
C GLU A 255 -21.70 -14.79 6.13
N SER A 256 -22.00 -13.78 6.93
CA SER A 256 -21.56 -12.40 6.71
C SER A 256 -20.21 -12.15 7.40
N TRP A 257 -19.33 -11.46 6.69
CA TRP A 257 -18.00 -11.06 7.17
C TRP A 257 -17.71 -9.63 6.77
N PHE A 258 -16.85 -8.96 7.55
CA PHE A 258 -16.44 -7.59 7.28
C PHE A 258 -14.92 -7.48 7.23
N LEU A 259 -14.39 -7.05 6.09
CA LEU A 259 -12.99 -6.70 5.92
C LEU A 259 -12.81 -5.22 6.25
N HIS A 260 -11.76 -4.85 6.95
CA HIS A 260 -11.37 -3.45 7.20
C HIS A 260 -9.86 -3.33 7.35
N PHE A 261 -9.32 -2.11 7.35
CA PHE A 261 -7.91 -1.92 7.71
C PHE A 261 -7.73 -1.43 9.16
N GLN A 262 -6.50 -1.58 9.67
CA GLN A 262 -5.95 -0.95 10.86
C GLN A 262 -4.72 -0.11 10.45
N ASP A 263 -4.63 1.14 10.92
CA ASP A 263 -3.40 1.93 10.81
C ASP A 263 -2.34 1.46 11.80
N LYS A 264 -1.21 1.00 11.26
CA LYS A 264 -0.06 0.47 12.00
C LYS A 264 1.21 1.26 11.71
N TYR A 265 1.07 2.57 11.48
CA TYR A 265 2.17 3.52 11.32
C TYR A 265 3.18 3.07 10.24
N ALA A 266 4.40 2.67 10.61
CA ALA A 266 5.46 2.29 9.68
C ALA A 266 5.06 1.14 8.75
N TYR A 267 4.17 0.25 9.19
CA TYR A 267 3.69 -0.88 8.38
C TYR A 267 2.53 -0.51 7.45
N GLY A 268 2.03 0.73 7.53
CA GLY A 268 0.89 1.21 6.77
C GLY A 268 -0.44 0.69 7.31
N ARG A 269 -1.41 0.49 6.41
CA ARG A 269 -2.79 0.15 6.72
C ARG A 269 -3.03 -1.33 6.39
N ILE A 270 -2.96 -2.17 7.43
CA ILE A 270 -3.00 -3.64 7.34
C ILE A 270 -4.43 -4.17 7.40
N THR A 271 -4.73 -5.31 6.77
CA THR A 271 -6.11 -5.79 6.59
C THR A 271 -6.52 -6.81 7.66
N HIS A 272 -7.72 -6.63 8.20
CA HIS A 272 -8.37 -7.47 9.21
C HIS A 272 -9.69 -8.03 8.67
N LEU A 273 -10.06 -9.21 9.15
CA LEU A 273 -11.35 -9.86 8.89
C LEU A 273 -12.12 -10.01 10.21
N GLN A 274 -13.38 -9.55 10.21
CA GLN A 274 -14.27 -9.60 11.36
C GLN A 274 -15.48 -10.48 11.07
N PRO A 275 -15.93 -11.31 12.05
CA PRO A 275 -17.23 -11.94 11.95
C PRO A 275 -18.33 -10.89 11.93
N MET A 276 -19.43 -11.15 11.23
CA MET A 276 -20.56 -10.24 11.19
C MET A 276 -21.88 -11.00 11.28
N GLU A 277 -22.77 -10.55 12.17
CA GLU A 277 -24.11 -11.09 12.35
C GLU A 277 -25.17 -10.00 12.14
N TRP A 278 -26.39 -10.40 11.79
CA TRP A 278 -27.50 -9.48 11.61
C TRP A 278 -28.50 -9.61 12.77
N SER A 279 -28.84 -8.48 13.40
CA SER A 279 -29.87 -8.39 14.44
C SER A 279 -30.74 -7.16 14.21
N ASP A 280 -32.07 -7.35 14.17
CA ASP A 280 -33.06 -6.28 13.97
C ASP A 280 -32.76 -5.38 12.74
N GLY A 281 -32.28 -6.00 11.67
CA GLY A 281 -31.93 -5.33 10.41
C GLY A 281 -30.67 -4.46 10.48
N TRP A 282 -29.82 -4.66 11.49
CA TRP A 282 -28.52 -4.01 11.64
C TRP A 282 -27.40 -5.04 11.73
N PRO A 283 -26.22 -4.75 11.17
CA PRO A 283 -25.07 -5.59 11.36
C PRO A 283 -24.43 -5.35 12.73
N ILE A 284 -23.91 -6.42 13.32
CA ILE A 284 -23.06 -6.41 14.51
C ILE A 284 -21.75 -7.05 14.07
N ILE A 285 -20.65 -6.30 14.14
CA ILE A 285 -19.36 -6.70 13.57
C ILE A 285 -18.35 -6.90 14.68
N GLY A 286 -17.54 -7.96 14.59
CA GLY A 286 -16.56 -8.32 15.61
C GLY A 286 -17.20 -9.00 16.82
N GLN A 287 -16.52 -8.95 17.96
CA GLN A 287 -17.00 -9.51 19.21
C GLN A 287 -17.99 -8.57 19.88
N TYR A 288 -19.25 -9.01 19.98
CA TYR A 288 -20.29 -8.26 20.66
C TYR A 288 -20.23 -8.43 22.18
N GLN A 289 -20.33 -7.32 22.90
CA GLN A 289 -20.53 -7.31 24.35
C GLN A 289 -21.99 -6.96 24.68
N GLN A 290 -22.58 -7.67 25.64
CA GLN A 290 -24.01 -7.52 25.94
C GLN A 290 -24.34 -6.11 26.44
N GLY A 291 -25.21 -5.42 25.71
CA GLY A 291 -25.67 -4.07 26.05
C GLY A 291 -25.05 -2.96 25.18
N ASP A 292 -24.04 -3.30 24.37
CA ASP A 292 -23.45 -2.38 23.42
C ASP A 292 -24.22 -2.31 22.10
N THR A 293 -23.89 -1.33 21.27
CA THR A 293 -24.48 -1.15 19.93
C THR A 293 -23.51 -1.52 18.80
N ALA A 294 -22.22 -1.64 19.12
CA ALA A 294 -21.13 -1.99 18.24
C ALA A 294 -20.36 -3.17 18.83
N GLY A 295 -19.78 -4.03 17.99
CA GLY A 295 -18.79 -5.00 18.46
C GLY A 295 -17.37 -4.44 18.42
N GLU A 296 -16.42 -5.24 18.87
CA GLU A 296 -14.99 -4.93 18.93
C GLU A 296 -14.18 -5.84 18.00
N PRO A 297 -13.12 -5.36 17.32
CA PRO A 297 -12.28 -6.20 16.47
C PRO A 297 -11.70 -7.41 17.21
N VAL A 298 -11.83 -8.59 16.60
CA VAL A 298 -11.27 -9.85 17.11
C VAL A 298 -9.83 -10.05 16.68
N GLU A 299 -9.01 -10.60 17.57
CA GLU A 299 -7.65 -11.03 17.25
C GLU A 299 -7.63 -12.41 16.56
N THR A 300 -8.44 -13.33 17.07
CA THR A 300 -8.55 -14.70 16.55
C THR A 300 -10.02 -15.07 16.38
N TRP A 301 -10.36 -15.76 15.30
CA TRP A 301 -11.70 -16.28 15.10
C TRP A 301 -11.69 -17.58 14.27
N ARG A 302 -12.81 -18.31 14.26
CA ARG A 302 -12.93 -19.50 13.42
C ARG A 302 -12.85 -19.11 11.94
N MET A 303 -12.34 -20.02 11.12
CA MET A 303 -12.36 -19.88 9.66
C MET A 303 -13.80 -19.68 9.14
N PRO A 304 -13.98 -18.89 8.05
CA PRO A 304 -15.23 -18.83 7.31
C PRO A 304 -15.67 -20.20 6.79
N VAL A 305 -16.97 -20.47 6.85
CA VAL A 305 -17.54 -21.65 6.19
C VAL A 305 -17.67 -21.34 4.70
N VAL A 306 -16.73 -21.90 3.94
CA VAL A 306 -16.72 -21.90 2.47
C VAL A 306 -16.86 -23.33 1.97
N PRO A 307 -17.35 -23.56 0.73
CA PRO A 307 -17.38 -24.90 0.16
C PRO A 307 -15.99 -25.54 0.23
N PRO A 308 -15.92 -26.87 0.51
CA PRO A 308 -14.64 -27.53 0.66
C PRO A 308 -13.82 -27.34 -0.62
N SER A 309 -12.73 -26.60 -0.50
CA SER A 309 -11.73 -26.56 -1.55
C SER A 309 -11.25 -27.99 -1.78
N THR A 310 -10.98 -28.35 -3.02
CA THR A 310 -10.33 -29.64 -3.34
C THR A 310 -8.88 -29.70 -2.81
N ALA A 311 -8.43 -28.61 -2.20
CA ALA A 311 -7.17 -28.36 -1.53
C ALA A 311 -7.23 -28.68 -0.02
N SER A 312 -6.17 -29.26 0.56
CA SER A 312 -5.97 -29.20 2.01
C SER A 312 -5.62 -27.77 2.47
N GLU A 313 -5.86 -27.41 3.73
CA GLU A 313 -5.47 -26.10 4.30
C GLU A 313 -3.97 -25.79 4.11
N ASP A 314 -3.08 -26.75 4.39
CA ASP A 314 -1.63 -26.62 4.12
C ASP A 314 -1.31 -26.33 2.64
N SER A 315 -2.17 -26.83 1.73
CA SER A 315 -2.02 -26.57 0.30
C SER A 315 -2.66 -25.26 -0.15
N LEU A 316 -3.54 -24.64 0.65
CA LEU A 316 -4.09 -23.31 0.41
C LEU A 316 -3.15 -22.24 0.92
N SER A 317 -2.62 -22.39 2.15
CA SER A 317 -1.60 -21.49 2.69
C SER A 317 -0.37 -21.43 1.77
N SER A 318 0.13 -22.57 1.30
CA SER A 318 1.23 -22.62 0.31
C SER A 318 0.84 -22.20 -1.12
N ARG A 319 -0.46 -22.04 -1.42
CA ARG A 319 -0.94 -21.50 -2.72
C ARG A 319 -1.28 -20.01 -2.67
N TYR A 320 -1.51 -19.46 -1.48
CA TYR A 320 -1.97 -18.10 -1.21
C TYR A 320 -1.11 -17.48 -0.10
N SER A 321 0.20 -17.48 -0.34
CA SER A 321 1.18 -16.83 0.53
C SER A 321 1.73 -15.60 -0.19
N LEU A 322 1.28 -14.41 0.21
CA LEU A 322 1.90 -13.16 -0.21
C LEU A 322 3.40 -13.14 0.12
N TYR A 323 3.80 -13.82 1.19
CA TYR A 323 5.20 -14.00 1.55
C TYR A 323 6.00 -14.80 0.49
N ASP A 324 5.43 -15.87 -0.06
CA ASP A 324 6.10 -16.64 -1.13
C ASP A 324 6.22 -15.84 -2.45
N GLU A 325 5.35 -14.83 -2.64
CA GLU A 325 5.47 -13.87 -3.73
C GLU A 325 6.60 -12.86 -3.45
N GLN A 326 6.76 -12.39 -2.21
CA GLN A 326 7.76 -11.38 -1.83
C GLN A 326 9.21 -11.75 -2.13
N ILE A 327 9.56 -13.03 -1.98
CA ILE A 327 10.92 -13.54 -2.18
C ILE A 327 11.30 -13.72 -3.66
N GLN A 328 10.39 -13.44 -4.60
CA GLN A 328 10.64 -13.66 -6.04
C GLN A 328 11.14 -12.39 -6.72
N LEU A 329 12.41 -12.37 -7.12
CA LEU A 329 12.94 -11.27 -7.91
C LEU A 329 12.25 -11.20 -9.29
N ILE A 330 12.21 -12.33 -10.02
CA ILE A 330 11.59 -12.47 -11.34
C ILE A 330 10.43 -13.48 -11.27
N SER A 331 9.28 -13.11 -11.81
CA SER A 331 8.14 -14.00 -11.99
C SER A 331 8.40 -14.97 -13.14
N ARG A 332 8.31 -16.28 -12.84
CA ARG A 332 8.38 -17.33 -13.86
C ARG A 332 7.25 -17.29 -14.87
N ALA A 333 6.10 -16.74 -14.49
CA ALA A 333 4.92 -16.70 -15.35
C ALA A 333 5.01 -15.60 -16.42
N THR A 334 5.60 -14.45 -16.07
CA THR A 334 5.64 -13.26 -16.95
C THR A 334 7.03 -12.99 -17.52
N MET A 335 8.08 -13.61 -16.99
CA MET A 335 9.48 -13.30 -17.28
C MET A 335 9.85 -11.82 -17.00
N ALA A 336 9.08 -11.17 -16.12
CA ALA A 336 9.29 -9.81 -15.62
C ALA A 336 9.51 -9.83 -14.10
N PHE A 337 9.82 -8.69 -13.48
CA PHE A 337 9.89 -8.61 -12.02
C PHE A 337 8.55 -9.03 -11.38
N GLY A 338 8.60 -9.61 -10.18
CA GLY A 338 7.41 -10.11 -9.48
C GLY A 338 6.35 -9.04 -9.21
N LEU A 339 5.07 -9.43 -9.05
CA LEU A 339 3.96 -8.48 -8.90
C LEU A 339 4.05 -7.65 -7.61
N GLN A 340 4.73 -8.13 -6.58
CA GLN A 340 4.90 -7.40 -5.32
C GLN A 340 5.71 -6.10 -5.46
N TRP A 341 6.45 -5.95 -6.57
CA TRP A 341 7.30 -4.80 -6.82
C TRP A 341 6.52 -3.64 -7.44
N GLN A 342 6.73 -2.45 -6.90
CA GLN A 342 6.20 -1.21 -7.46
C GLN A 342 7.29 -0.14 -7.56
N TRP A 343 7.15 0.70 -8.59
CA TRP A 343 7.90 1.91 -8.84
C TRP A 343 7.22 3.13 -8.20
N GLN A 344 7.99 4.22 -8.04
CA GLN A 344 7.49 5.50 -7.52
C GLN A 344 6.86 6.39 -8.60
N ALA A 345 6.96 6.00 -9.88
CA ALA A 345 6.42 6.71 -11.03
C ALA A 345 6.21 5.74 -12.21
N ASN A 346 5.61 6.23 -13.30
CA ASN A 346 5.41 5.48 -14.54
C ASN A 346 6.75 4.97 -15.10
N ILE A 347 6.77 3.67 -15.38
CA ILE A 347 7.95 2.91 -15.78
C ILE A 347 8.51 3.46 -17.08
N GLN A 348 9.81 3.77 -17.10
CA GLN A 348 10.54 4.08 -18.33
C GLN A 348 11.34 2.87 -18.80
N ALA A 349 11.47 2.72 -20.11
CA ALA A 349 12.09 1.54 -20.73
C ALA A 349 13.59 1.39 -20.42
N ASP A 350 14.24 2.45 -19.98
CA ASP A 350 15.68 2.51 -19.72
C ASP A 350 16.06 2.29 -18.24
N TRP A 351 15.09 2.09 -17.34
CA TRP A 351 15.36 1.89 -15.92
C TRP A 351 15.91 0.51 -15.58
N TYR A 352 15.47 -0.53 -16.30
CA TYR A 352 15.84 -1.90 -15.95
C TYR A 352 15.88 -2.85 -17.15
N ALA A 353 16.56 -3.97 -16.96
CA ALA A 353 16.48 -5.15 -17.81
C ALA A 353 16.37 -6.41 -16.93
N THR A 354 15.74 -7.46 -17.44
CA THR A 354 15.66 -8.77 -16.77
C THR A 354 16.52 -9.79 -17.50
N ASP A 355 17.31 -10.55 -16.74
CA ASP A 355 17.96 -11.77 -17.21
C ASP A 355 17.27 -12.97 -16.57
N TYR A 356 16.39 -13.60 -17.35
CA TYR A 356 15.66 -14.76 -16.87
C TYR A 356 16.55 -16.00 -16.71
N GLU A 357 17.61 -16.17 -17.52
CA GLU A 357 18.46 -17.36 -17.43
C GLU A 357 19.24 -17.37 -16.11
N HIS A 358 19.69 -16.20 -15.67
CA HIS A 358 20.45 -16.02 -14.43
C HIS A 358 19.58 -15.61 -13.23
N GLN A 359 18.29 -15.34 -13.44
CA GLN A 359 17.35 -14.82 -12.43
C GLN A 359 17.78 -13.46 -11.85
N GLU A 360 18.30 -12.57 -12.70
CA GLU A 360 18.85 -11.28 -12.29
C GLU A 360 18.04 -10.10 -12.82
N ILE A 361 17.92 -9.05 -12.01
CA ILE A 361 17.42 -7.74 -12.45
C ILE A 361 18.61 -6.80 -12.55
N ARG A 362 18.80 -6.21 -13.73
CA ARG A 362 19.72 -5.10 -13.92
C ARG A 362 18.98 -3.78 -13.74
N LEU A 363 19.44 -2.93 -12.83
CA LEU A 363 18.98 -1.54 -12.69
C LEU A 363 20.05 -0.59 -13.21
N TYR A 364 19.67 0.32 -14.11
CA TYR A 364 20.57 1.35 -14.64
C TYR A 364 20.54 2.60 -13.75
N ALA A 365 21.70 3.22 -13.52
CA ALA A 365 21.84 4.46 -12.76
C ALA A 365 21.36 5.65 -13.59
N CYS A 366 20.06 5.69 -13.86
CA CYS A 366 19.43 6.73 -14.64
C CYS A 366 19.54 8.09 -13.95
N SER A 367 19.61 9.12 -14.77
CA SER A 367 19.63 10.53 -14.37
C SER A 367 18.26 10.96 -13.83
N PHE A 368 18.24 12.01 -13.02
CA PHE A 368 16.98 12.59 -12.57
C PHE A 368 16.38 13.51 -13.64
N PRO A 369 15.05 13.55 -13.79
CA PRO A 369 14.41 14.49 -14.69
C PRO A 369 14.72 15.96 -14.34
N SER A 370 14.93 16.80 -15.35
CA SER A 370 15.29 18.23 -15.20
C SER A 370 14.30 19.09 -14.44
N GLN A 371 13.06 18.66 -14.37
CA GLN A 371 12.01 19.31 -13.61
C GLN A 371 12.27 19.26 -12.09
N LEU A 372 12.93 18.20 -11.61
CA LEU A 372 13.29 18.05 -10.19
C LEU A 372 14.53 18.89 -9.82
N ALA A 373 15.52 18.94 -10.71
CA ALA A 373 16.76 19.68 -10.48
C ALA A 373 16.59 21.22 -10.39
N ASN A 374 15.45 21.74 -10.87
CA ASN A 374 15.14 23.18 -10.77
C ASN A 374 14.43 23.55 -9.46
N MET A 375 14.04 22.57 -8.63
CA MET A 375 13.28 22.79 -7.39
C MET A 375 14.19 22.91 -6.15
N THR A 376 15.35 22.25 -6.16
CA THR A 376 16.34 22.26 -5.07
C THR A 376 17.77 22.18 -5.62
N ASP A 377 18.75 22.77 -4.93
CA ASP A 377 20.17 22.69 -5.30
C ASP A 377 20.77 21.26 -5.16
N GLN A 378 20.01 20.32 -4.57
CA GLN A 378 20.37 18.92 -4.39
C GLN A 378 19.22 18.02 -4.84
N VAL A 379 19.58 16.97 -5.58
CA VAL A 379 18.68 15.90 -5.99
C VAL A 379 18.71 14.82 -4.91
N LEU A 380 17.53 14.42 -4.43
CA LEU A 380 17.39 13.50 -3.29
C LEU A 380 16.71 12.21 -3.73
N LEU A 381 17.05 11.11 -3.07
CA LEU A 381 16.47 9.80 -3.39
C LEU A 381 14.96 9.76 -3.13
N TYR A 382 14.44 10.61 -2.23
CA TYR A 382 13.00 10.77 -2.01
C TYR A 382 12.21 11.12 -3.27
N GLU A 383 12.84 11.83 -4.21
CA GLU A 383 12.24 12.29 -5.46
C GLU A 383 12.67 11.42 -6.66
N ALA A 384 13.29 10.26 -6.42
CA ALA A 384 13.71 9.37 -7.50
C ALA A 384 12.52 8.56 -8.05
N PRO A 385 12.18 8.66 -9.35
CA PRO A 385 11.12 7.86 -9.95
C PRO A 385 11.47 6.37 -10.05
N GLN A 386 12.75 6.04 -10.24
CA GLN A 386 13.28 4.70 -10.51
C GLN A 386 13.65 3.89 -9.25
N LEU A 387 12.89 4.03 -8.17
CA LEU A 387 13.02 3.17 -6.98
C LEU A 387 12.12 1.94 -7.10
N LEU A 388 12.69 0.74 -6.98
CA LEU A 388 11.94 -0.52 -7.05
C LEU A 388 11.73 -1.08 -5.64
N LEU A 389 10.48 -1.05 -5.16
CA LEU A 389 10.17 -1.22 -3.73
C LEU A 389 9.01 -2.20 -3.48
N GLN A 390 9.04 -2.87 -2.32
CA GLN A 390 7.98 -3.75 -1.80
C GLN A 390 7.41 -3.21 -0.48
N LYS A 391 6.17 -3.57 -0.15
CA LYS A 391 5.54 -3.28 1.15
C LYS A 391 6.22 -4.08 2.27
N LEU A 392 6.13 -3.61 3.52
CA LEU A 392 6.65 -4.37 4.66
C LEU A 392 5.72 -5.56 4.98
N PRO A 393 6.24 -6.79 5.13
CA PRO A 393 5.41 -8.00 5.33
C PRO A 393 4.92 -8.28 6.73
N SER A 394 5.64 -7.77 7.73
CA SER A 394 5.50 -8.18 9.12
C SER A 394 6.13 -7.13 10.03
N THR A 395 5.94 -7.29 11.36
CA THR A 395 6.58 -6.44 12.36
C THR A 395 8.07 -6.72 12.51
N ASP A 396 8.48 -7.95 12.23
CA ASP A 396 9.83 -8.43 12.45
C ASP A 396 10.26 -9.22 11.22
N PHE A 397 11.25 -8.70 10.49
CA PHE A 397 11.80 -9.34 9.30
C PHE A 397 13.20 -8.86 8.98
N THR A 398 13.88 -9.59 8.11
CA THR A 398 15.07 -9.09 7.42
C THR A 398 14.82 -9.11 5.92
N ALA A 399 15.29 -8.08 5.21
CA ALA A 399 15.37 -8.10 3.76
C ALA A 399 16.84 -8.14 3.35
N THR A 400 17.22 -9.11 2.52
CA THR A 400 18.61 -9.30 2.05
C THR A 400 18.65 -9.25 0.53
N THR A 401 19.58 -8.48 -0.01
CA THR A 401 19.87 -8.44 -1.45
C THR A 401 21.33 -8.75 -1.75
N CYS A 402 21.59 -9.22 -2.96
CA CYS A 402 22.93 -9.47 -3.49
C CYS A 402 23.09 -8.65 -4.77
N LEU A 403 24.13 -7.82 -4.86
CA LEU A 403 24.38 -6.98 -6.02
C LEU A 403 25.84 -6.98 -6.49
N HIS A 404 26.00 -6.91 -7.80
CA HIS A 404 27.23 -6.53 -8.50
C HIS A 404 27.06 -5.16 -9.14
N VAL A 405 28.06 -4.28 -9.05
CA VAL A 405 27.94 -2.89 -9.53
C VAL A 405 28.99 -2.55 -10.57
N TYR A 406 28.58 -1.78 -11.58
CA TYR A 406 29.40 -1.36 -12.72
C TYR A 406 29.36 0.17 -12.89
N PRO A 407 29.84 0.95 -11.89
CA PRO A 407 29.80 2.40 -11.95
C PRO A 407 30.71 2.98 -13.03
N GLN A 408 30.15 3.88 -13.84
CA GLN A 408 30.82 4.74 -14.83
C GLN A 408 31.17 6.13 -14.25
N SER A 409 30.57 6.53 -13.14
CA SER A 409 30.81 7.83 -12.48
C SER A 409 30.88 7.73 -10.95
N VAL A 410 31.53 8.72 -10.31
CA VAL A 410 31.56 8.88 -8.84
C VAL A 410 30.24 9.40 -8.26
N THR A 411 29.27 9.69 -9.12
CA THR A 411 27.96 10.26 -8.80
C THR A 411 26.86 9.21 -8.79
N GLU A 412 27.17 8.01 -9.28
CA GLU A 412 26.25 6.88 -9.35
C GLU A 412 26.27 6.10 -8.04
N ARG A 413 25.08 5.65 -7.60
CA ARG A 413 24.86 4.91 -6.37
C ARG A 413 23.90 3.76 -6.59
N PHE A 414 24.21 2.65 -5.92
CA PHE A 414 23.52 1.38 -6.09
C PHE A 414 23.36 0.73 -4.72
N GLY A 415 22.19 0.22 -4.40
CA GLY A 415 22.02 -0.50 -3.14
C GLY A 415 20.59 -0.76 -2.77
N MET A 416 20.36 -0.84 -1.46
CA MET A 416 19.04 -1.11 -0.90
C MET A 416 18.61 -0.02 0.08
N MET A 417 17.31 0.09 0.27
CA MET A 417 16.74 1.12 1.13
C MET A 417 15.51 0.68 1.89
N LEU A 418 15.25 1.41 2.96
CA LEU A 418 13.98 1.47 3.66
C LEU A 418 13.40 2.87 3.44
N PHE A 419 12.35 2.95 2.63
CA PHE A 419 11.72 4.16 2.13
C PHE A 419 10.52 4.56 2.99
N GLY A 420 10.37 5.86 3.21
CA GLY A 420 9.29 6.52 3.95
C GLY A 420 9.49 8.03 3.91
N ARG A 421 8.71 8.80 4.67
CA ARG A 421 8.94 10.26 4.82
C ARG A 421 10.32 10.56 5.39
N THR A 422 10.82 9.65 6.21
CA THR A 422 12.22 9.56 6.60
C THR A 422 12.72 8.21 6.14
N TYR A 423 13.83 8.19 5.40
CA TYR A 423 14.33 6.99 4.72
C TYR A 423 15.80 6.76 5.02
N THR A 424 16.22 5.50 4.96
CA THR A 424 17.63 5.12 5.10
C THR A 424 18.00 4.22 3.94
N TYR A 425 19.18 4.43 3.39
CA TYR A 425 19.71 3.55 2.35
C TYR A 425 21.18 3.24 2.58
N LEU A 426 21.58 2.02 2.24
CA LEU A 426 22.95 1.59 2.15
C LEU A 426 23.32 1.52 0.68
N ALA A 427 24.33 2.27 0.27
CA ALA A 427 24.78 2.36 -1.12
C ALA A 427 26.24 1.95 -1.28
N ILE A 428 26.53 1.30 -2.41
CA ILE A 428 27.87 1.24 -2.98
C ILE A 428 28.04 2.41 -3.95
N GLU A 429 29.17 3.08 -3.86
CA GLU A 429 29.55 4.22 -4.70
C GLU A 429 31.06 4.21 -4.98
N LYS A 430 31.51 5.04 -5.94
CA LYS A 430 32.93 5.40 -6.09
C LYS A 430 33.18 6.76 -5.45
N ASN A 431 34.23 6.87 -4.63
CA ASN A 431 34.69 8.15 -4.11
C ASN A 431 35.49 8.95 -5.17
N ALA A 432 35.93 10.17 -4.83
CA ALA A 432 36.72 11.03 -5.73
C ALA A 432 38.05 10.39 -6.18
N GLU A 433 38.59 9.47 -5.38
CA GLU A 433 39.81 8.71 -5.65
C GLU A 433 39.55 7.41 -6.45
N GLN A 434 38.32 7.22 -6.94
CA GLN A 434 37.87 6.03 -7.70
C GLN A 434 37.84 4.73 -6.89
N GLN A 435 37.94 4.81 -5.56
CA GLN A 435 37.80 3.64 -4.69
C GLN A 435 36.33 3.35 -4.42
N TYR A 436 35.99 2.07 -4.32
CA TYR A 436 34.67 1.66 -3.92
C TYR A 436 34.46 1.89 -2.42
N ARG A 437 33.26 2.38 -2.07
CA ARG A 437 32.88 2.74 -0.72
C ARG A 437 31.45 2.28 -0.45
N LEU A 438 31.19 1.85 0.78
CA LEU A 438 29.84 1.71 1.32
C LEU A 438 29.49 2.95 2.14
N SER A 439 28.29 3.48 1.92
CA SER A 439 27.78 4.63 2.66
C SER A 439 26.35 4.39 3.09
N LEU A 440 26.09 4.63 4.38
CA LEU A 440 24.75 4.65 4.95
C LEU A 440 24.30 6.10 5.03
N ILE A 441 23.17 6.39 4.40
CA ILE A 441 22.60 7.74 4.32
C ILE A 441 21.21 7.72 4.94
N ARG A 442 20.89 8.78 5.68
CA ARG A 442 19.58 9.05 6.26
C ARG A 442 19.00 10.31 5.63
N GLY A 443 17.81 10.21 5.05
CA GLY A 443 17.11 11.31 4.41
C GLY A 443 15.88 11.76 5.21
N TYR A 444 15.68 13.07 5.27
CA TYR A 444 14.61 13.74 6.01
C TYR A 444 13.86 14.69 5.08
N THR A 445 12.53 14.61 5.02
CA THR A 445 11.72 15.43 4.08
C THR A 445 11.06 16.64 4.73
N HIS A 446 10.65 16.53 5.99
CA HIS A 446 9.88 17.58 6.68
C HIS A 446 10.47 17.95 8.04
N GLN A 447 10.98 16.97 8.78
CA GLN A 447 11.56 17.16 10.10
C GLN A 447 12.88 16.39 10.20
N ASP A 448 13.84 16.96 10.92
CA ASP A 448 15.11 16.30 11.22
C ASP A 448 14.98 15.26 12.36
N GLU A 449 16.11 14.70 12.80
CA GLU A 449 16.14 13.69 13.88
C GLU A 449 15.63 14.21 15.24
N ASP A 450 15.75 15.51 15.49
CA ASP A 450 15.29 16.17 16.71
C ASP A 450 13.82 16.62 16.60
N GLY A 451 13.16 16.34 15.47
CA GLY A 451 11.79 16.76 15.18
C GLY A 451 11.67 18.24 14.80
N GLN A 452 12.77 18.93 14.51
CA GLN A 452 12.75 20.32 14.05
C GLN A 452 12.31 20.37 12.59
N GLU A 453 11.43 21.32 12.25
CA GLU A 453 10.99 21.51 10.88
C GLU A 453 12.15 21.93 9.98
N LEU A 454 12.25 21.29 8.83
CA LEU A 454 13.23 21.58 7.80
C LEU A 454 12.65 22.56 6.79
N GLU A 455 13.43 23.58 6.41
CA GLU A 455 13.07 24.47 5.30
C GLU A 455 13.09 23.72 3.95
N HIS A 456 14.01 22.76 3.81
CA HIS A 456 14.17 21.91 2.64
C HIS A 456 14.54 20.48 3.07
N PRO A 457 14.10 19.45 2.32
CA PRO A 457 14.56 18.08 2.52
C PRO A 457 16.09 17.96 2.49
N VAL A 458 16.66 17.06 3.29
CA VAL A 458 18.12 16.84 3.40
C VAL A 458 18.47 15.36 3.44
N GLU A 459 19.65 15.03 2.93
CA GLU A 459 20.30 13.73 3.15
C GLU A 459 21.58 13.92 3.97
N GLN A 460 21.81 13.02 4.91
CA GLN A 460 22.96 13.03 5.82
C GLN A 460 23.66 11.68 5.78
N GLU A 461 24.98 11.71 5.59
CA GLU A 461 25.81 10.51 5.74
C GLU A 461 26.03 10.22 7.22
N VAL A 462 25.57 9.06 7.66
CA VAL A 462 25.63 8.64 9.07
C VAL A 462 26.71 7.59 9.32
N TRP A 463 27.14 6.88 8.27
CA TRP A 463 28.24 5.92 8.35
C TRP A 463 28.84 5.67 6.97
N HIS A 464 30.13 5.35 6.92
CA HIS A 464 30.77 4.87 5.70
C HIS A 464 32.00 4.00 5.97
N THR A 465 32.45 3.27 4.95
CA THR A 465 33.74 2.58 4.92
C THR A 465 34.26 2.40 3.49
N ILE A 466 35.59 2.37 3.32
CA ILE A 466 36.21 2.01 2.04
C ILE A 466 36.24 0.49 1.95
N LEU A 467 35.83 -0.08 0.81
CA LEU A 467 35.75 -1.53 0.65
C LEU A 467 37.12 -2.20 0.73
N ASP A 468 38.20 -1.52 0.32
CA ASP A 468 39.58 -2.02 0.45
C ASP A 468 40.03 -2.18 1.92
N ASP A 469 39.43 -1.41 2.84
CA ASP A 469 39.73 -1.46 4.27
C ASP A 469 38.99 -2.62 4.98
N LEU A 470 38.06 -3.27 4.28
CA LEU A 470 37.42 -4.50 4.73
C LEU A 470 38.38 -5.65 4.45
N GLU A 471 39.15 -6.08 5.46
CA GLU A 471 40.18 -7.12 5.35
C GLU A 471 39.65 -8.42 4.69
N ALA A 472 39.75 -8.54 3.36
CA ALA A 472 40.05 -9.77 2.59
C ALA A 472 39.72 -9.65 1.08
N ILE A 473 40.39 -8.79 0.29
CA ILE A 473 40.63 -9.11 -1.15
C ILE A 473 42.07 -8.74 -1.54
N SER A 474 42.91 -9.77 -1.59
CA SER A 474 44.24 -9.71 -2.20
C SER A 474 44.14 -9.53 -3.72
N SER A 475 44.66 -8.40 -4.21
CA SER A 475 45.29 -8.22 -5.53
C SER A 475 44.41 -8.33 -6.79
N GLN A 476 43.30 -7.59 -6.92
CA GLN A 476 42.79 -7.16 -8.23
C GLN A 476 42.08 -5.79 -8.14
N PRO A 477 42.31 -4.83 -9.07
CA PRO A 477 41.72 -3.48 -9.03
C PRO A 477 40.27 -3.40 -9.55
N TYR A 478 39.47 -4.45 -9.36
CA TYR A 478 38.05 -4.51 -9.75
C TYR A 478 37.31 -5.26 -8.64
N MET A 479 36.08 -4.86 -8.28
CA MET A 479 35.22 -5.65 -7.38
C MET A 479 34.87 -6.99 -8.05
N PRO A 480 35.48 -8.13 -7.67
CA PRO A 480 35.22 -9.41 -8.34
C PRO A 480 34.04 -10.16 -7.71
N ASN A 481 33.66 -9.80 -6.49
CA ASN A 481 32.72 -10.53 -5.67
C ASN A 481 31.44 -9.71 -5.47
N PRO A 482 30.26 -10.36 -5.41
CA PRO A 482 29.03 -9.69 -5.03
C PRO A 482 29.14 -9.13 -3.63
N ILE A 483 28.38 -8.07 -3.37
CA ILE A 483 28.13 -7.60 -2.01
C ILE A 483 26.72 -7.99 -1.62
N TYR A 484 26.56 -8.40 -0.37
CA TYR A 484 25.27 -8.62 0.22
C TYR A 484 24.95 -7.45 1.13
N MET A 485 23.75 -6.91 1.00
CA MET A 485 23.22 -5.90 1.89
C MET A 485 21.99 -6.47 2.56
N ARG A 486 21.79 -6.10 3.83
CA ARG A 486 20.63 -6.50 4.60
C ARG A 486 20.11 -5.33 5.42
N VAL A 487 18.79 -5.25 5.55
CA VAL A 487 18.14 -4.45 6.60
C VAL A 487 17.34 -5.40 7.50
N SER A 488 17.54 -5.27 8.80
CA SER A 488 16.69 -5.88 9.83
C SER A 488 15.69 -4.85 10.30
N VAL A 489 14.42 -5.21 10.41
CA VAL A 489 13.33 -4.36 10.92
C VAL A 489 12.62 -5.11 12.04
N TRP A 490 12.34 -4.44 13.15
CA TRP A 490 11.65 -5.01 14.31
C TRP A 490 10.78 -3.98 15.03
N LEU A 491 9.80 -4.45 15.79
CA LEU A 491 9.00 -3.59 16.67
C LEU A 491 9.79 -3.20 17.93
N GLU A 492 9.78 -1.92 18.31
CA GLU A 492 10.40 -1.47 19.55
C GLU A 492 9.54 -1.87 20.77
N ASN A 493 10.05 -2.80 21.59
CA ASN A 493 9.34 -3.38 22.72
C ASN A 493 9.58 -2.64 24.07
N GLU A 494 10.29 -1.51 24.10
CA GLU A 494 10.44 -0.76 25.36
C GLU A 494 9.10 -0.14 25.74
N SER A 495 8.47 -0.77 26.73
CA SER A 495 7.21 -0.44 27.39
C SER A 495 6.82 1.03 27.22
N ALA A 496 5.93 1.29 26.26
CA ALA A 496 5.15 2.51 26.22
C ALA A 496 4.36 2.55 27.53
N HIS A 497 4.94 3.19 28.56
CA HIS A 497 4.17 3.67 29.69
C HIS A 497 3.02 4.44 29.09
N HIS A 498 1.80 3.91 29.25
CA HIS A 498 0.58 4.57 28.82
C HIS A 498 0.53 5.95 29.47
N LEU A 499 1.09 6.95 28.79
CA LEU A 499 0.93 8.34 29.15
C LEU A 499 -0.53 8.65 28.80
N SER A 500 -1.34 8.82 29.85
CA SER A 500 -2.64 9.44 29.70
C SER A 500 -2.51 10.71 28.86
N PRO A 501 -3.42 10.96 27.90
CA PRO A 501 -3.29 12.10 27.00
C PRO A 501 -3.16 13.41 27.80
N ILE A 502 -2.15 14.21 27.45
CA ILE A 502 -2.06 15.60 27.89
C ILE A 502 -3.19 16.34 27.19
N SER A 503 -4.06 17.01 27.96
CA SER A 503 -5.37 17.54 27.55
C SER A 503 -5.40 18.56 26.41
N ASP A 504 -4.24 18.95 25.88
CA ASP A 504 -4.11 20.08 24.95
C ASP A 504 -3.46 19.70 23.61
N ALA A 505 -3.11 18.42 23.38
CA ALA A 505 -2.73 17.95 22.05
C ALA A 505 -3.99 17.85 21.17
N ARG A 506 -3.91 18.29 19.91
CA ARG A 506 -5.00 18.01 18.96
C ARG A 506 -5.17 16.49 18.85
N GLU A 507 -6.42 16.05 18.75
CA GLU A 507 -6.86 14.64 18.75
C GLU A 507 -6.20 13.77 17.64
N ASP A 508 -5.51 14.40 16.68
CA ASP A 508 -4.74 13.82 15.58
C ASP A 508 -3.25 13.57 15.87
N GLN A 509 -2.75 13.88 17.08
CA GLN A 509 -1.30 13.86 17.38
C GLN A 509 -0.87 12.91 18.53
N ILE A 510 -1.08 11.59 18.31
CA ILE A 510 -0.33 10.39 18.85
C ILE A 510 -1.02 9.57 19.98
N PRO A 511 -1.27 8.25 19.76
CA PRO A 511 -0.36 7.15 20.16
C PRO A 511 -0.07 6.03 19.12
N VAL A 512 -0.70 6.01 17.93
CA VAL A 512 -0.47 4.88 16.97
C VAL A 512 0.99 4.74 16.56
N SER A 513 1.71 5.85 16.37
CA SER A 513 3.14 5.84 16.06
C SER A 513 4.02 5.30 17.20
N ILE A 514 3.60 5.49 18.45
CA ILE A 514 4.32 4.98 19.63
C ILE A 514 4.03 3.49 19.82
N LEU A 515 2.78 3.06 19.60
CA LEU A 515 2.38 1.65 19.72
C LEU A 515 2.98 0.76 18.63
N HIS A 516 3.33 1.35 17.49
CA HIS A 516 3.86 0.65 16.33
C HIS A 516 5.18 1.23 15.83
N ALA A 517 6.01 1.71 16.76
CA ALA A 517 7.34 2.21 16.45
C ALA A 517 8.22 1.05 15.96
N ALA A 518 8.59 1.10 14.69
CA ALA A 518 9.51 0.14 14.10
C ALA A 518 10.92 0.72 14.10
N GLN A 519 11.90 -0.13 14.37
CA GLN A 519 13.33 0.19 14.29
C GLN A 519 13.96 -0.58 13.15
N SER A 520 15.08 -0.07 12.64
CA SER A 520 15.82 -0.71 11.56
C SER A 520 17.33 -0.61 11.75
N GLN A 521 18.05 -1.60 11.26
CA GLN A 521 19.51 -1.61 11.21
C GLN A 521 20.00 -2.26 9.92
N PHE A 522 20.96 -1.61 9.26
CA PHE A 522 21.59 -2.12 8.06
C PHE A 522 22.84 -2.93 8.40
N SER A 523 23.10 -3.96 7.61
CA SER A 523 24.31 -4.77 7.66
C SER A 523 24.77 -5.13 6.25
N TYR A 524 26.03 -5.53 6.12
CA TYR A 524 26.60 -5.98 4.86
C TYR A 524 27.39 -7.27 5.03
N SER A 525 27.61 -8.00 3.94
CA SER A 525 28.50 -9.16 3.89
C SER A 525 29.24 -9.24 2.57
N LEU A 526 30.49 -9.70 2.61
CA LEU A 526 31.33 -9.94 1.43
C LEU A 526 31.33 -11.41 0.98
N ASP A 527 30.76 -12.31 1.80
CA ASP A 527 30.69 -13.75 1.52
C ASP A 527 29.26 -14.31 1.54
N GLY A 528 28.27 -13.47 1.88
CA GLY A 528 26.85 -13.83 1.96
C GLY A 528 26.45 -14.59 3.21
N THR A 529 27.38 -14.82 4.14
CA THR A 529 27.16 -15.62 5.35
C THR A 529 27.48 -14.84 6.62
N ASN A 530 28.59 -14.12 6.66
CA ASN A 530 29.03 -13.33 7.80
C ASN A 530 28.62 -11.88 7.59
N PHE A 531 27.51 -11.48 8.23
CA PHE A 531 27.03 -10.11 8.18
C PHE A 531 27.67 -9.26 9.28
N VAL A 532 28.09 -8.05 8.92
CA VAL A 532 28.61 -7.04 9.82
C VAL A 532 27.56 -5.96 9.98
N ASP A 533 27.07 -5.76 11.20
CA ASP A 533 26.11 -4.72 11.52
C ASP A 533 26.76 -3.34 11.45
N ILE A 534 26.10 -2.41 10.76
CA ILE A 534 26.47 -1.00 10.78
C ILE A 534 25.97 -0.43 12.12
N PRO A 535 26.80 0.29 12.89
CA PRO A 535 26.45 0.76 14.23
C PRO A 535 25.53 1.99 14.20
N TYR A 536 24.39 1.86 13.51
CA TYR A 536 23.36 2.88 13.38
C TYR A 536 21.99 2.21 13.32
N VAL A 537 21.16 2.46 14.34
CA VAL A 537 19.77 2.01 14.43
C VAL A 537 18.88 3.23 14.22
N ALA A 538 17.83 3.09 13.41
CA ALA A 538 16.95 4.19 13.06
C ALA A 538 15.47 3.81 13.05
N SER A 539 14.64 4.72 13.57
CA SER A 539 13.19 4.59 13.54
C SER A 539 12.65 4.62 12.11
N VAL A 540 11.75 3.71 11.80
CA VAL A 540 11.10 3.61 10.49
C VAL A 540 9.86 4.49 10.48
N HIS A 541 9.70 5.29 9.42
CA HIS A 541 8.58 6.20 9.27
C HIS A 541 7.75 5.82 8.05
N PRO A 542 6.42 5.93 8.11
CA PRO A 542 5.58 5.73 6.93
C PRO A 542 5.87 6.78 5.85
N GLY A 543 5.53 6.45 4.61
CA GLY A 543 5.40 7.41 3.53
C GLY A 543 4.18 8.34 3.73
N HIS A 544 3.90 9.17 2.74
CA HIS A 544 2.71 10.02 2.76
C HIS A 544 1.47 9.18 2.41
N TRP A 545 0.59 8.94 3.38
CA TRP A 545 -0.62 8.09 3.29
C TRP A 545 -0.39 6.58 3.09
N VAL A 546 0.87 6.15 3.06
CA VAL A 546 1.27 4.76 2.86
C VAL A 546 2.27 4.31 3.91
N GLY A 547 2.36 3.00 4.14
CA GLY A 547 3.42 2.39 4.94
C GLY A 547 4.81 2.63 4.34
N ALA A 548 5.82 2.34 5.15
CA ALA A 548 7.19 2.25 4.67
C ALA A 548 7.34 1.11 3.66
N LYS A 549 8.41 1.16 2.88
CA LYS A 549 8.73 0.16 1.87
C LYS A 549 10.19 -0.22 1.91
N VAL A 550 10.52 -1.42 1.46
CA VAL A 550 11.91 -1.90 1.36
C VAL A 550 12.20 -2.28 -0.08
N GLY A 551 13.42 -2.02 -0.56
CA GLY A 551 13.77 -2.45 -1.92
C GLY A 551 15.13 -1.97 -2.36
N ILE A 552 15.30 -1.86 -3.67
CA ILE A 552 16.59 -1.69 -4.35
C ILE A 552 16.55 -0.53 -5.34
N PHE A 553 17.73 0.02 -5.65
CA PHE A 553 17.84 1.16 -6.55
C PHE A 553 19.19 1.22 -7.30
N ALA A 554 19.20 1.98 -8.40
CA ALA A 554 20.39 2.46 -9.08
C ALA A 554 20.11 3.88 -9.57
N VAL A 555 20.91 4.86 -9.19
CA VAL A 555 20.69 6.29 -9.54
C VAL A 555 22.00 7.01 -9.83
N ASP A 556 21.94 8.08 -10.64
CA ASP A 556 23.02 9.06 -10.79
C ASP A 556 22.58 10.41 -10.21
N LEU A 557 23.16 10.81 -9.07
CA LEU A 557 22.72 11.99 -8.31
C LEU A 557 23.10 13.34 -8.96
N ASN A 558 23.99 13.37 -9.97
CA ASN A 558 24.48 14.62 -10.57
C ASN A 558 24.08 14.80 -12.04
N LYS A 559 23.53 13.77 -12.70
CA LYS A 559 23.05 13.93 -14.07
C LYS A 559 21.57 14.27 -14.08
N VAL A 560 21.25 15.25 -14.92
CA VAL A 560 19.91 15.78 -15.11
C VAL A 560 19.59 15.71 -16.61
N SER A 561 18.51 15.03 -16.98
CA SER A 561 18.08 14.91 -18.39
C SER A 561 16.78 15.68 -18.65
N GLU A 562 16.66 16.29 -19.83
CA GLU A 562 15.33 16.63 -20.36
C GLU A 562 14.57 15.32 -20.55
N ILE A 563 13.26 15.28 -20.25
CA ILE A 563 12.40 14.10 -20.46
C ILE A 563 12.34 13.84 -21.98
N VAL A 564 13.32 13.12 -22.48
CA VAL A 564 13.43 12.64 -23.86
C VAL A 564 13.97 11.23 -23.74
N GLN A 565 13.30 10.30 -24.42
CA GLN A 565 13.70 8.90 -24.50
C GLN A 565 15.21 8.79 -24.75
N SER A 566 15.93 8.17 -23.81
CA SER A 566 17.34 7.87 -24.00
C SER A 566 17.46 7.02 -25.28
N THR A 567 18.37 7.42 -26.16
CA THR A 567 18.65 6.64 -27.37
C THR A 567 19.60 5.50 -27.01
N ASP A 568 19.55 4.37 -27.72
CA ASP A 568 20.48 3.22 -27.54
C ASP A 568 21.98 3.60 -27.55
N GLN A 569 22.34 4.83 -27.97
CA GLN A 569 23.72 5.33 -27.94
C GLN A 569 24.23 5.69 -26.53
N ASP A 570 23.37 5.90 -25.53
CA ASP A 570 23.78 6.31 -24.16
C ASP A 570 24.06 5.12 -23.22
N GLN A 571 23.63 3.90 -23.57
CA GLN A 571 23.77 2.69 -22.75
C GLN A 571 25.22 2.27 -22.46
N GLY A 572 26.20 2.81 -23.19
CA GLY A 572 27.63 2.61 -22.92
C GLY A 572 28.25 3.56 -21.88
N THR A 573 27.47 4.50 -21.32
CA THR A 573 27.97 5.59 -20.45
C THR A 573 27.27 5.69 -19.09
N ILE A 574 26.30 4.80 -18.84
CA ILE A 574 25.50 4.74 -17.62
C ILE A 574 25.93 3.52 -16.82
N GLY A 575 26.27 3.70 -15.54
CA GLY A 575 26.54 2.59 -14.64
C GLY A 575 25.28 1.80 -14.34
N TYR A 576 25.44 0.55 -13.93
CA TYR A 576 24.32 -0.31 -13.59
C TYR A 576 24.67 -1.24 -12.43
N ALA A 577 23.65 -1.80 -11.78
CA ALA A 577 23.79 -2.88 -10.82
C ALA A 577 22.98 -4.10 -11.27
N GLU A 578 23.57 -5.29 -11.10
CA GLU A 578 22.92 -6.58 -11.29
C GLU A 578 22.56 -7.14 -9.93
N TYR A 579 21.27 -7.30 -9.69
CA TYR A 579 20.70 -7.87 -8.48
C TYR A 579 20.32 -9.33 -8.74
N SER A 580 20.92 -10.27 -8.01
CA SER A 580 20.69 -11.72 -8.17
C SER A 580 19.85 -12.34 -7.05
N LEU A 581 19.58 -11.57 -6.00
CA LEU A 581 18.85 -12.00 -4.82
C LEU A 581 18.05 -10.83 -4.25
N PHE A 582 16.80 -11.10 -3.85
CA PHE A 582 16.07 -10.27 -2.91
C PHE A 582 15.14 -11.18 -2.10
N VAL A 583 15.46 -11.40 -0.83
CA VAL A 583 14.71 -12.30 0.05
C VAL A 583 14.29 -11.54 1.28
N ILE A 584 13.01 -11.64 1.62
CA ILE A 584 12.51 -11.21 2.91
C ILE A 584 12.28 -12.45 3.77
N GLU A 585 12.85 -12.47 4.97
CA GLU A 585 12.70 -13.54 5.95
C GLU A 585 11.97 -12.98 7.17
N GLN A 586 10.74 -13.46 7.42
CA GLN A 586 9.99 -13.10 8.62
C GLN A 586 10.62 -13.76 9.84
N GLN A 587 10.80 -13.01 10.93
CA GLN A 587 11.29 -13.56 12.18
C GLN A 587 10.10 -14.01 13.04
N SER A 588 10.21 -15.22 13.59
CA SER A 588 9.17 -15.90 14.39
C SER A 588 9.08 -15.40 15.82
#